data_AF-A0A238JYG0-F1
#
_entry.id   AF-A0A238JYG0-F1
#
_cell.length_a   1.000
_cell.length_b   1.000
_cell.length_c   1.000
_cell.angle_alpha   90.00
_cell.angle_beta   90.00
_cell.angle_gamma   90.00
#
_symmetry.space_group_name_H-M   'P 1'
#
loop_
_entity.id
_entity.type
_entity.pdbx_description
1 polymer ?
#
loop_
_entity_poly.entity_id
_entity_poly.type
_entity_poly.pdbx_seq_one_letter_code
_entity_poly.pdbx_strand_id
1 'polypeptide(L)'
;MDSAEQAVGEKRVQALLIDPLTRLGLSKPSTVRAGQFQDMLAEVKSKLAYMSDESLAALSEQVAANPDGKQGDRFPIAVKILKWAAQIQPPGDDASPLVRAVFAAQLGRDSLIGGWAPELLAEVKRIRRWPLDYGVTQIKDRASDSVGRLRKLDDRLQRGLTLTDEEDQWRSRRLMALQKCRDIADLSERKGAVQ
;
A
#
# COMPACT_ATOMS: atom_id res chain seq x y z
N MET A 1 -12.93 2.68 5.01
CA MET A 1 -13.83 1.52 5.11
C MET A 1 -14.58 1.62 6.41
N ASP A 2 -15.89 1.67 6.28
CA ASP A 2 -16.82 1.52 7.40
C ASP A 2 -16.83 0.05 7.88
N SER A 3 -17.23 -0.19 9.13
CA SER A 3 -17.31 -1.52 9.74
C SER A 3 -18.21 -2.48 8.96
N ALA A 4 -19.28 -1.96 8.35
CA ALA A 4 -20.18 -2.74 7.50
C ALA A 4 -19.51 -3.20 6.18
N GLU A 5 -18.77 -2.32 5.52
CA GLU A 5 -18.02 -2.65 4.30
C GLU A 5 -16.91 -3.67 4.60
N GLN A 6 -16.25 -3.51 5.74
CA GLN A 6 -15.24 -4.44 6.23
C GLN A 6 -15.82 -5.84 6.42
N ALA A 7 -16.98 -5.97 7.08
CA ALA A 7 -17.64 -7.26 7.29
C ALA A 7 -18.07 -7.93 5.98
N VAL A 8 -18.55 -7.15 5.00
CA VAL A 8 -18.89 -7.66 3.66
C VAL A 8 -17.63 -8.17 2.94
N GLY A 9 -16.54 -7.41 3.00
CA GLY A 9 -15.25 -7.80 2.44
C GLY A 9 -14.71 -9.08 3.09
N GLU A 10 -14.75 -9.19 4.41
CA GLU A 10 -14.29 -10.39 5.12
C GLU A 10 -15.10 -11.65 4.77
N LYS A 11 -16.43 -11.52 4.63
CA LYS A 11 -17.29 -12.62 4.15
C LYS A 11 -16.93 -13.07 2.74
N ARG A 12 -16.60 -12.12 1.86
CA ARG A 12 -16.15 -12.41 0.50
C ARG A 12 -14.82 -13.15 0.49
N VAL A 13 -13.85 -12.73 1.30
CA VAL A 13 -12.56 -13.44 1.43
C VAL A 13 -12.77 -14.86 1.95
N GLN A 14 -13.68 -15.06 2.90
CA GLN A 14 -14.03 -16.41 3.36
C GLN A 14 -14.54 -17.29 2.19
N ALA A 15 -15.53 -16.79 1.45
CA ALA A 15 -16.22 -17.57 0.41
C ALA A 15 -15.37 -17.82 -0.85
N LEU A 16 -14.54 -16.86 -1.25
CA LEU A 16 -13.79 -16.90 -2.51
C LEU A 16 -12.33 -17.36 -2.36
N LEU A 17 -11.76 -17.30 -1.17
CA LEU A 17 -10.37 -17.69 -0.92
C LEU A 17 -10.27 -18.86 0.06
N ILE A 18 -10.81 -18.73 1.28
CA ILE A 18 -10.57 -19.72 2.34
C ILE A 18 -11.34 -21.02 2.07
N ASP A 19 -12.66 -20.92 1.84
CA ASP A 19 -13.51 -22.10 1.65
C ASP A 19 -13.11 -22.93 0.41
N PRO A 20 -12.80 -22.34 -0.77
CA PRO A 20 -12.31 -23.10 -1.91
C PRO A 20 -11.02 -23.86 -1.61
N LEU A 21 -10.04 -23.22 -0.96
CA LEU A 21 -8.76 -23.85 -0.62
C LEU A 21 -8.94 -24.99 0.39
N THR A 22 -9.82 -24.82 1.38
CA THR A 22 -10.17 -25.91 2.31
C THR A 22 -10.88 -27.06 1.60
N ARG A 23 -11.80 -26.78 0.66
CA ARG A 23 -12.45 -27.83 -0.16
C ARG A 23 -11.47 -28.59 -1.05
N LEU A 24 -10.41 -27.93 -1.52
CA LEU A 24 -9.31 -28.55 -2.27
C LEU A 24 -8.39 -29.42 -1.39
N GLY A 25 -8.60 -29.44 -0.07
CA GLY A 25 -7.87 -30.29 0.86
C GLY A 25 -6.64 -29.65 1.48
N LEU A 26 -6.41 -28.34 1.28
CA LEU A 26 -5.32 -27.65 1.98
C LEU A 26 -5.64 -27.65 3.48
N SER A 27 -4.66 -28.08 4.26
CA SER A 27 -4.77 -28.24 5.70
C SER A 27 -3.98 -27.18 6.46
N LYS A 28 -4.26 -27.04 7.74
CA LYS A 28 -3.49 -26.18 8.64
C LYS A 28 -2.02 -26.66 8.70
N PRO A 29 -1.03 -25.75 8.68
CA PRO A 29 0.37 -26.12 8.99
C PRO A 29 0.49 -26.93 10.28
N SER A 30 1.23 -28.05 10.24
CA SER A 30 1.31 -28.97 11.38
C SER A 30 1.93 -28.36 12.64
N THR A 31 2.77 -27.34 12.48
CA THR A 31 3.49 -26.64 13.56
C THR A 31 2.67 -25.55 14.25
N VAL A 32 1.51 -25.15 13.69
CA VAL A 32 0.68 -24.06 14.20
C VAL A 32 -0.50 -24.65 14.99
N ARG A 33 -0.84 -24.12 16.16
CA ARG A 33 -2.02 -24.58 16.92
C ARG A 33 -3.32 -24.22 16.18
N ALA A 34 -4.39 -24.99 16.38
CA ALA A 34 -5.68 -24.73 15.72
C ALA A 34 -6.19 -23.30 15.95
N GLY A 35 -6.13 -22.79 17.19
CA GLY A 35 -6.51 -21.41 17.50
C GLY A 35 -5.66 -20.38 16.75
N GLN A 36 -4.33 -20.51 16.80
CA GLN A 36 -3.41 -19.61 16.09
C GLN A 36 -3.64 -19.60 14.56
N PHE A 37 -4.06 -20.73 13.99
CA PHE A 37 -4.42 -20.78 12.57
C PHE A 37 -5.72 -20.05 12.28
N GLN A 38 -6.73 -20.16 13.15
CA GLN A 38 -7.96 -19.38 13.00
C GLN A 38 -7.70 -17.88 13.16
N ASP A 39 -6.86 -17.48 14.11
CA ASP A 39 -6.43 -16.09 14.29
C ASP A 39 -5.71 -15.56 13.03
N MET A 40 -4.82 -16.38 12.46
CA MET A 40 -4.15 -16.07 11.20
C MET A 40 -5.15 -15.89 10.05
N LEU A 41 -6.14 -16.77 9.92
CA LEU A 41 -7.18 -16.64 8.89
C LEU A 41 -8.05 -15.41 9.10
N ALA A 42 -8.37 -15.06 10.35
CA ALA A 42 -9.10 -13.83 10.68
C ALA A 42 -8.29 -12.59 10.27
N GLU A 43 -6.99 -12.57 10.54
CA GLU A 43 -6.10 -11.48 10.12
C GLU A 43 -6.01 -11.37 8.60
N VAL A 44 -5.90 -12.50 7.89
CA VAL A 44 -5.90 -12.53 6.41
C VAL A 44 -7.22 -11.98 5.87
N LYS A 45 -8.37 -12.42 6.39
CA LYS A 45 -9.68 -11.89 5.98
C LYS A 45 -9.77 -10.40 6.15
N SER A 46 -9.40 -9.89 7.32
CA SER A 46 -9.45 -8.47 7.62
C SER A 46 -8.56 -7.66 6.67
N LYS A 47 -7.34 -8.12 6.43
CA LYS A 47 -6.38 -7.44 5.54
C LYS A 47 -6.73 -7.52 4.07
N LEU A 48 -7.48 -8.53 3.62
CA LEU A 48 -7.86 -8.71 2.22
C LEU A 48 -9.27 -8.22 1.89
N ALA A 49 -10.00 -7.69 2.86
CA ALA A 49 -11.38 -7.22 2.70
C ALA A 49 -11.57 -6.15 1.60
N TYR A 50 -10.50 -5.45 1.21
CA TYR A 50 -10.51 -4.46 0.13
C TYR A 50 -10.47 -5.07 -1.28
N MET A 51 -10.19 -6.36 -1.43
CA MET A 51 -10.00 -6.98 -2.74
C MET A 51 -11.33 -7.20 -3.47
N SER A 52 -11.29 -7.07 -4.79
CA SER A 52 -12.40 -7.43 -5.67
C SER A 52 -12.56 -8.95 -5.74
N ASP A 53 -13.74 -9.39 -6.16
CA ASP A 53 -14.09 -10.80 -6.32
C ASP A 53 -13.15 -11.50 -7.31
N GLU A 54 -12.88 -10.84 -8.45
CA GLU A 54 -11.93 -11.31 -9.48
C GLU A 54 -10.52 -11.49 -8.91
N SER A 55 -10.04 -10.52 -8.14
CA SER A 55 -8.70 -10.58 -7.54
C SER A 55 -8.59 -11.66 -6.47
N LEU A 56 -9.66 -11.92 -5.72
CA LEU A 56 -9.72 -13.01 -4.75
C LEU A 56 -9.75 -14.38 -5.42
N ALA A 57 -10.47 -14.52 -6.53
CA ALA A 57 -10.47 -15.75 -7.33
C ALA A 57 -9.06 -16.04 -7.89
N ALA A 58 -8.40 -15.04 -8.48
CA ALA A 58 -7.01 -15.16 -8.96
C ALA A 58 -6.04 -15.51 -7.82
N LEU A 59 -6.22 -14.93 -6.63
CA LEU A 59 -5.42 -15.26 -5.46
C LEU A 59 -5.66 -16.71 -5.00
N SER A 60 -6.90 -17.19 -5.06
CA SER A 60 -7.22 -18.59 -4.74
C SER A 60 -6.51 -19.55 -5.68
N GLU A 61 -6.50 -19.30 -6.98
CA GLU A 61 -5.74 -20.11 -7.95
C GLU A 61 -4.24 -20.08 -7.66
N GLN A 62 -3.68 -18.91 -7.38
CA GLN A 62 -2.27 -18.76 -7.05
C GLN A 62 -1.88 -19.55 -5.80
N VAL A 63 -2.71 -19.53 -4.75
CA VAL A 63 -2.46 -20.27 -3.51
C VAL A 63 -2.60 -21.78 -3.72
N ALA A 64 -3.62 -22.22 -4.46
CA ALA A 64 -3.85 -23.62 -4.79
C ALA A 64 -2.69 -24.22 -5.62
N ALA A 65 -2.09 -23.42 -6.52
CA ALA A 65 -0.93 -23.82 -7.30
C ALA A 65 0.39 -23.81 -6.51
N ASN A 66 0.42 -23.15 -5.34
CA ASN A 66 1.63 -22.97 -4.55
C ASN A 66 1.42 -23.31 -3.06
N PRO A 67 0.93 -24.51 -2.74
CA PRO A 67 0.73 -24.94 -1.37
C PRO A 67 2.07 -25.05 -0.63
N ASP A 68 2.00 -25.03 0.70
CA ASP A 68 3.17 -25.18 1.58
C ASP A 68 3.26 -26.61 2.11
N GLY A 69 4.36 -26.91 2.81
CA GLY A 69 4.65 -28.22 3.35
C GLY A 69 5.36 -29.14 2.37
N LYS A 70 6.06 -30.13 2.92
CA LYS A 70 6.84 -31.11 2.15
C LYS A 70 6.00 -31.87 1.12
N GLN A 71 4.71 -32.05 1.38
CA GLN A 71 3.77 -32.76 0.53
C GLN A 71 2.87 -31.82 -0.30
N GLY A 72 3.04 -30.49 -0.19
CA GLY A 72 2.17 -29.53 -0.89
C GLY A 72 0.71 -29.59 -0.47
N ASP A 73 0.45 -29.87 0.80
CA ASP A 73 -0.89 -30.15 1.34
C ASP A 73 -1.35 -29.10 2.37
N ARG A 74 -0.62 -27.99 2.50
CA ARG A 74 -0.87 -26.99 3.57
C ARG A 74 -1.11 -25.61 3.03
N PHE A 75 -1.90 -24.87 3.80
CA PHE A 75 -1.99 -23.42 3.65
C PHE A 75 -0.62 -22.76 3.81
N PRO A 76 -0.22 -21.90 2.85
CA PRO A 76 0.88 -20.98 3.06
C PRO A 76 0.64 -20.07 4.26
N ILE A 77 1.73 -19.62 4.90
CA ILE A 77 1.65 -18.61 5.97
C ILE A 77 1.06 -17.29 5.46
N ALA A 78 0.39 -16.54 6.34
CA ALA A 78 -0.29 -15.28 5.98
C ALA A 78 0.60 -14.31 5.20
N VAL A 79 1.88 -14.16 5.59
CA VAL A 79 2.82 -13.25 4.91
C VAL A 79 2.97 -13.57 3.42
N LYS A 80 2.99 -14.86 3.05
CA LYS A 80 3.12 -15.29 1.64
C LYS A 80 1.84 -15.00 0.87
N ILE A 81 0.68 -15.26 1.47
CA ILE A 81 -0.65 -14.94 0.89
C ILE A 81 -0.79 -13.43 0.67
N LEU A 82 -0.50 -12.61 1.68
CA LEU A 82 -0.58 -11.15 1.60
C LEU A 82 0.39 -10.56 0.57
N LYS A 83 1.55 -11.19 0.37
CA LYS A 83 2.50 -10.80 -0.67
C LYS A 83 1.92 -11.00 -2.07
N TRP A 84 1.32 -12.16 -2.35
CA TRP A 84 0.65 -12.41 -3.62
C TRP A 84 -0.57 -11.52 -3.82
N ALA A 85 -1.37 -11.34 -2.78
CA ALA A 85 -2.51 -10.42 -2.81
C ALA A 85 -2.09 -9.01 -3.24
N ALA A 86 -1.02 -8.48 -2.65
CA ALA A 86 -0.49 -7.15 -3.00
C ALA A 86 0.10 -7.07 -4.43
N GLN A 87 0.46 -8.20 -5.05
CA GLN A 87 0.88 -8.26 -6.46
C GLN A 87 -0.33 -8.26 -7.41
N ILE A 88 -1.41 -8.97 -7.04
CA ILE A 88 -2.65 -9.06 -7.82
C ILE A 88 -3.44 -7.75 -7.74
N GLN A 89 -3.70 -7.28 -6.52
CA GLN A 89 -4.40 -6.03 -6.27
C GLN A 89 -3.70 -5.30 -5.12
N PRO A 90 -2.88 -4.27 -5.42
CA PRO A 90 -2.28 -3.46 -4.37
C PRO A 90 -3.36 -2.81 -3.50
N PRO A 91 -3.18 -2.75 -2.17
CA PRO A 91 -4.08 -1.99 -1.32
C PRO A 91 -4.06 -0.52 -1.72
N GLY A 92 -5.20 0.17 -1.57
CA GLY A 92 -5.32 1.60 -1.85
C GLY A 92 -4.23 2.41 -1.13
N ASP A 93 -3.82 3.53 -1.73
CA ASP A 93 -2.65 4.32 -1.30
C ASP A 93 -2.71 4.79 0.16
N ASP A 94 -3.91 4.93 0.70
CA ASP A 94 -4.16 5.41 2.05
C ASP A 94 -4.10 4.28 3.08
N ALA A 95 -4.01 3.01 2.67
CA ALA A 95 -4.27 1.86 3.55
C ALA A 95 -3.03 1.30 4.26
N SER A 96 -1.81 1.67 3.87
CA SER A 96 -0.59 1.14 4.49
C SER A 96 -0.28 1.84 5.83
N PRO A 97 -0.28 1.12 6.97
CA PRO A 97 0.09 1.71 8.26
C PRO A 97 1.51 2.28 8.27
N LEU A 98 2.44 1.65 7.54
CA LEU A 98 3.81 2.15 7.40
C LEU A 98 3.84 3.50 6.68
N VAL A 99 3.08 3.65 5.60
CA VAL A 99 3.02 4.92 4.85
C VAL A 99 2.47 6.02 5.76
N ARG A 100 1.39 5.73 6.49
CA ARG A 100 0.82 6.68 7.47
C ARG A 100 1.83 7.08 8.54
N ALA A 101 2.54 6.12 9.12
CA ALA A 101 3.55 6.37 10.14
C ALA A 101 4.73 7.21 9.62
N VAL A 102 5.20 6.94 8.39
CA VAL A 102 6.27 7.74 7.75
C VAL A 102 5.81 9.18 7.53
N PHE A 103 4.59 9.38 7.03
CA PHE A 103 4.06 10.72 6.74
C PHE A 103 3.67 11.51 7.99
N ALA A 104 3.35 10.85 9.10
CA ALA A 104 3.14 11.48 10.41
C ALA A 104 4.43 11.91 11.11
N ALA A 105 5.58 11.31 10.75
CA ALA A 105 6.87 11.64 11.32
C ALA A 105 7.49 12.92 10.71
N GLN A 106 8.56 13.42 11.34
CA GLN A 106 9.28 14.58 10.84
C GLN A 106 9.79 14.40 9.40
N LEU A 107 10.22 13.19 9.06
CA LEU A 107 10.63 12.83 7.70
C LEU A 107 9.54 13.13 6.66
N GLY A 108 8.30 12.77 6.97
CA GLY A 108 7.13 13.05 6.14
C GLY A 108 6.89 14.54 5.98
N ARG A 109 6.91 15.30 7.07
CA ARG A 109 6.76 16.76 7.06
C ARG A 109 7.84 17.45 6.22
N ASP A 110 9.10 17.06 6.40
CA ASP A 110 10.22 17.59 5.64
C ASP A 110 10.10 17.28 4.14
N SER A 111 9.52 16.13 3.80
CA SER A 111 9.26 15.75 2.40
C SER A 111 8.21 16.59 1.72
N LEU A 112 7.16 16.97 2.47
CA LEU A 112 6.10 17.84 1.98
C LEU A 112 6.62 19.27 1.79
N ILE A 113 7.37 19.78 2.77
CA ILE A 113 7.99 21.11 2.71
C ILE A 113 9.01 21.18 1.57
N GLY A 114 9.85 20.15 1.45
CA GLY A 114 10.88 20.08 0.42
C GLY A 114 10.38 19.69 -0.97
N GLY A 115 9.10 19.35 -1.12
CA GLY A 115 8.50 18.99 -2.42
C GLY A 115 8.90 17.62 -2.98
N TRP A 116 9.54 16.75 -2.18
CA TRP A 116 10.00 15.40 -2.55
C TRP A 116 9.15 14.27 -1.94
N ALA A 117 8.01 14.60 -1.35
CA ALA A 117 7.03 13.65 -0.83
C ALA A 117 6.58 12.56 -1.83
N PRO A 118 6.34 12.84 -3.13
CA PRO A 118 5.95 11.80 -4.08
C PRO A 118 7.02 10.70 -4.25
N GLU A 119 8.29 11.09 -4.25
CA GLU A 119 9.42 10.15 -4.33
C GLU A 119 9.56 9.34 -3.04
N LEU A 120 9.34 9.96 -1.87
CA LEU A 120 9.28 9.25 -0.59
C LEU A 120 8.17 8.20 -0.59
N LEU A 121 6.97 8.59 -1.00
CA LEU A 121 5.82 7.68 -1.07
C LEU A 121 6.10 6.51 -2.01
N ALA A 122 6.64 6.77 -3.20
CA ALA A 122 7.00 5.74 -4.17
C ALA A 122 8.03 4.75 -3.58
N GLU A 123 9.06 5.25 -2.88
CA GLU A 123 10.09 4.41 -2.30
C GLU A 123 9.58 3.54 -1.15
N VAL A 124 8.77 4.11 -0.25
CA VAL A 124 8.16 3.38 0.87
C VAL A 124 7.22 2.29 0.33
N LYS A 125 6.46 2.58 -0.73
CA LYS A 125 5.60 1.58 -1.39
C LYS A 125 6.41 0.45 -2.03
N ARG A 126 7.57 0.77 -2.60
CA ARG A 126 8.45 -0.18 -3.29
C ARG A 126 9.19 -1.09 -2.32
N ILE A 127 9.86 -0.52 -1.31
CA ILE A 127 10.71 -1.26 -0.37
C ILE A 127 9.89 -1.84 0.80
N ARG A 128 8.76 -1.23 1.15
CA ARG A 128 7.93 -1.58 2.31
C ARG A 128 8.71 -1.56 3.64
N ARG A 129 9.63 -0.61 3.78
CA ARG A 129 10.43 -0.38 5.00
C ARG A 129 10.52 1.10 5.32
N TRP A 130 10.82 1.41 6.58
CA TRP A 130 11.17 2.77 6.99
C TRP A 130 12.46 3.22 6.28
N PRO A 131 12.48 4.40 5.62
CA PRO A 131 13.69 4.91 4.98
C PRO A 131 14.78 5.26 6.01
N LEU A 132 15.97 4.72 5.81
CA LEU A 132 17.17 5.11 6.57
C LEU A 132 17.83 6.34 5.94
N ASP A 133 18.71 7.03 6.66
CA ASP A 133 19.33 8.30 6.24
C ASP A 133 19.91 8.26 4.82
N TYR A 134 20.69 7.22 4.49
CA TYR A 134 21.24 7.04 3.15
C TYR A 134 20.16 6.88 2.07
N GLY A 135 19.08 6.17 2.39
CA GLY A 135 17.91 6.04 1.52
C GLY A 135 17.19 7.38 1.33
N VAL A 136 17.10 8.20 2.38
CA VAL A 136 16.52 9.55 2.30
C VAL A 136 17.34 10.45 1.38
N THR A 137 18.67 10.38 1.44
CA THR A 137 19.55 11.11 0.50
C THR A 137 19.26 10.71 -0.95
N GLN A 138 19.21 9.41 -1.26
CA GLN A 138 18.89 8.95 -2.62
C GLN A 138 17.49 9.38 -3.09
N ILE A 139 16.50 9.40 -2.18
CA ILE A 139 15.15 9.89 -2.51
C ILE A 139 15.21 11.36 -2.91
N LYS A 140 15.94 12.19 -2.15
CA LYS A 140 16.12 13.62 -2.45
C LYS A 140 16.85 13.83 -3.77
N ASP A 141 17.90 13.06 -4.04
CA ASP A 141 18.65 13.15 -5.30
C ASP A 141 17.75 12.85 -6.51
N ARG A 142 16.93 11.79 -6.43
CA ARG A 142 15.95 11.46 -7.48
C ARG A 142 14.86 12.53 -7.62
N ALA A 143 14.49 13.21 -6.54
CA ALA A 143 13.48 14.25 -6.56
C ALA A 143 14.01 15.60 -7.08
N SER A 144 15.34 15.81 -7.06
CA SER A 144 15.97 17.11 -7.34
C SER A 144 15.51 17.72 -8.65
N ASP A 145 15.49 16.93 -9.73
CA ASP A 145 15.06 17.39 -11.06
C ASP A 145 13.58 17.80 -11.08
N SER A 146 12.72 17.01 -10.43
CA SER A 146 11.29 17.30 -10.34
C SER A 146 11.01 18.54 -9.51
N VAL A 147 11.68 18.69 -8.37
CA VAL A 147 11.55 19.87 -7.49
C VAL A 147 12.06 21.12 -8.22
N GLY A 148 13.21 21.02 -8.88
CA GLY A 148 13.79 22.11 -9.66
C GLY A 148 12.90 22.51 -10.85
N ARG A 149 12.34 21.53 -11.57
CA ARG A 149 11.42 21.79 -12.68
C ARG A 149 10.15 22.49 -12.21
N LEU A 150 9.55 22.04 -11.10
CA LEU A 150 8.35 22.68 -10.55
C LEU A 150 8.64 24.14 -10.17
N ARG A 151 9.74 24.41 -9.45
CA ARG A 151 10.16 25.76 -9.09
C ARG A 151 10.36 26.67 -10.30
N LYS A 152 10.98 26.17 -11.37
CA LYS A 152 11.19 26.93 -12.62
C LYS A 152 9.86 27.28 -13.32
N LEU A 153 8.92 26.35 -13.35
CA LEU A 153 7.60 26.59 -13.94
C LEU A 153 6.79 27.59 -13.12
N ASP A 154 6.84 27.49 -11.78
CA ASP A 154 6.17 28.44 -10.89
C ASP A 154 6.76 29.85 -11.01
N ASP A 155 8.09 30.01 -11.10
CA ASP A 155 8.74 31.31 -11.32
C ASP A 155 8.30 31.95 -12.65
N ARG A 156 8.22 31.15 -13.73
CA ARG A 156 7.74 31.62 -15.03
C ARG A 156 6.30 32.15 -14.94
N LEU A 157 5.41 31.40 -14.28
CA LEU A 157 4.02 31.82 -14.07
C LEU A 157 3.92 33.10 -13.22
N GLN A 158 4.72 33.21 -12.16
CA GLN A 158 4.76 34.42 -11.32
C GLN A 158 5.21 35.66 -12.10
N ARG A 159 6.05 35.48 -13.11
CA ARG A 159 6.49 36.55 -14.03
C ARG A 159 5.50 36.82 -15.17
N GLY A 160 4.34 36.17 -15.17
CA GLY A 160 3.31 36.33 -16.19
C GLY A 160 3.62 35.64 -17.52
N LEU A 161 4.59 34.74 -17.55
CA LEU A 161 4.92 33.96 -18.75
C LEU A 161 3.95 32.80 -18.91
N THR A 162 3.61 32.47 -20.15
CA THR A 162 2.81 31.30 -20.49
C THR A 162 3.65 30.02 -20.45
N LEU A 163 3.04 28.94 -20.00
CA LEU A 163 3.58 27.58 -20.10
C LEU A 163 3.06 26.93 -21.38
N THR A 164 3.82 25.97 -21.92
CA THR A 164 3.28 25.09 -22.96
C THR A 164 2.27 24.11 -22.37
N ASP A 165 1.41 23.53 -23.21
CA ASP A 165 0.43 22.54 -22.75
C ASP A 165 1.10 21.34 -22.04
N GLU A 166 2.26 20.90 -22.54
CA GLU A 166 3.02 19.81 -21.91
C GLU A 166 3.58 20.20 -20.53
N GLU A 167 4.05 21.44 -20.38
CA GLU A 167 4.55 21.97 -19.12
C GLU A 167 3.43 22.08 -18.08
N ASP A 168 2.27 22.59 -18.50
CA ASP A 168 1.10 22.72 -17.64
C ASP A 168 0.54 21.36 -17.21
N GLN A 169 0.44 20.40 -18.14
CA GLN A 169 0.03 19.04 -17.83
C GLN A 169 1.01 18.33 -16.89
N TRP A 170 2.32 18.52 -17.08
CA TRP A 170 3.33 17.98 -16.17
C TRP A 170 3.20 18.60 -14.77
N ARG A 171 3.06 19.93 -14.69
CA ARG A 171 2.90 20.67 -13.44
C ARG A 171 1.65 20.22 -12.69
N SER A 172 0.52 20.13 -13.39
CA SER A 172 -0.75 19.66 -12.83
C SER A 172 -0.64 18.25 -12.27
N ARG A 173 -0.01 17.31 -13.00
CA ARG A 173 0.27 15.96 -12.48
C ARG A 173 1.15 15.99 -11.23
N ARG A 174 2.18 16.84 -11.21
CA ARG A 174 3.07 16.98 -10.05
C ARG A 174 2.33 17.51 -8.82
N LEU A 175 1.48 18.53 -8.99
CA LEU A 175 0.68 19.10 -7.92
C LEU A 175 -0.35 18.11 -7.38
N MET A 176 -1.00 17.34 -8.24
CA MET A 176 -1.91 16.25 -7.81
C MET A 176 -1.18 15.20 -6.98
N ALA A 177 0.04 14.81 -7.38
CA ALA A 177 0.85 13.85 -6.61
C ALA A 177 1.25 14.40 -5.23
N LEU A 178 1.61 15.70 -5.15
CA LEU A 178 1.90 16.37 -3.88
C LEU A 178 0.65 16.46 -3.00
N GLN A 179 -0.49 16.80 -3.58
CA GLN A 179 -1.75 16.88 -2.84
C GLN A 179 -2.13 15.53 -2.25
N LYS A 180 -2.01 14.45 -3.02
CA LYS A 180 -2.22 13.09 -2.52
C LYS A 180 -1.33 12.75 -1.32
N CYS A 181 -0.08 13.20 -1.32
CA CYS A 181 0.82 12.99 -0.18
C CYS A 181 0.37 13.80 1.05
N ARG A 182 -0.19 14.99 0.86
CA ARG A 182 -0.78 15.79 1.95
C ARG A 182 -2.00 15.11 2.53
N ASP A 183 -2.90 14.62 1.68
CA ASP A 183 -4.11 13.92 2.12
C ASP A 183 -3.78 12.69 2.99
N ILE A 184 -2.73 11.95 2.63
CA ILE A 184 -2.19 10.83 3.43
C ILE A 184 -1.67 11.30 4.79
N ALA A 185 -0.95 12.43 4.85
CA ALA A 185 -0.44 12.99 6.10
C ALA A 185 -1.59 13.45 7.01
N ASP A 186 -2.57 14.16 6.47
CA ASP A 186 -3.75 14.65 7.21
C ASP A 186 -4.58 13.49 7.79
N LEU A 187 -4.77 12.41 7.02
CA LEU A 187 -5.43 11.19 7.50
C LEU A 187 -4.69 10.53 8.67
N SER A 188 -3.37 10.69 8.72
CA SER A 188 -2.53 10.13 9.78
C SER A 188 -2.61 10.94 11.06
N GLU A 189 -2.66 12.27 10.96
CA GLU A 189 -2.84 13.18 12.11
C GLU A 189 -4.21 13.03 12.76
N ARG A 190 -5.29 12.94 11.97
CA ARG A 190 -6.66 12.77 12.49
C ARG A 190 -6.85 11.47 13.28
N LYS A 191 -6.09 10.41 12.98
CA LYS A 191 -6.15 9.14 13.73
C LYS A 191 -5.21 9.11 14.93
N GLY A 192 -4.13 9.90 14.94
CA GLY A 192 -3.25 10.04 16.10
C GLY A 192 -3.88 10.87 17.23
N ALA A 193 -4.83 11.75 16.92
CA ALA A 193 -5.53 12.60 17.90
C ALA A 193 -6.68 11.89 18.67
N VAL A 194 -6.96 10.61 18.36
CA VAL A 194 -8.05 9.82 18.98
C VAL A 194 -7.50 8.65 19.80
N GLN A 195 -6.30 8.79 20.37
CA GLN A 195 -5.72 7.81 21.31
C GLN A 195 -5.54 8.40 22.70
#